data_AF-A0A497ANP0-F1
#
_entry.id   AF-A0A497ANP0-F1
#
_cell.length_a   1.000
_cell.length_b   1.000
_cell.length_c   1.000
_cell.angle_alpha   90.00
_cell.angle_beta   90.00
_cell.angle_gamma   90.00
#
_symmetry.space_group_name_H-M   'P 1'
#
loop_
_entity.id
_entity.type
_entity.pdbx_description
1 polymer ?
#
loop_
_entity_poly.entity_id
_entity_poly.type
_entity_poly.pdbx_seq_one_letter_code
_entity_poly.pdbx_strand_id
1 'polypeptide(L)'
;MRFKVGDKVRVRQWEAMMRQGEPLSGDISFPGKPWLFLKINKKFCGQVVTIKEVMGVCYRIEEDNGSYHWIDEMFEGYAFKYGETTEMSDDGEQWERKIYVGYIDGADRPYVCVDSTDESRFDTGKNFAIGTWRYARPVPKHTIIIDGIEIRISDEDYRALKEKLCGGRK
;
A
#
# COMPACT_ATOMS: atom_id res chain seq x y z
N MET A 1 3.21 -5.19 -10.82
CA MET A 1 2.62 -3.88 -10.54
C MET A 1 1.55 -4.04 -9.47
N ARG A 2 1.93 -3.73 -8.23
CA ARG A 2 1.09 -3.82 -7.03
C ARG A 2 0.11 -2.66 -6.84
N PHE A 3 0.44 -1.47 -7.33
CA PHE A 3 -0.33 -0.23 -7.08
C PHE A 3 -1.10 0.23 -8.32
N LYS A 4 -2.14 1.04 -8.10
CA LYS A 4 -2.94 1.68 -9.15
C LYS A 4 -2.83 3.21 -9.08
N VAL A 5 -3.25 3.87 -10.17
CA VAL A 5 -3.30 5.33 -10.25
C VAL A 5 -4.11 5.91 -9.08
N GLY A 6 -3.57 6.95 -8.46
CA GLY A 6 -4.13 7.64 -7.30
C GLY A 6 -3.77 7.02 -5.95
N ASP A 7 -3.15 5.84 -5.92
CA ASP A 7 -2.67 5.26 -4.67
C ASP A 7 -1.55 6.12 -4.06
N LYS A 8 -1.59 6.27 -2.74
CA LYS A 8 -0.49 6.86 -1.97
C LYS A 8 0.41 5.76 -1.43
N VAL A 9 1.70 5.87 -1.71
CA VAL A 9 2.72 4.90 -1.31
C VAL A 9 3.89 5.60 -0.65
N ARG A 10 4.65 4.93 0.22
CA ARG A 10 5.88 5.49 0.78
C ARG A 10 7.10 4.97 0.03
N VAL A 11 8.00 5.87 -0.36
CA VAL A 11 9.29 5.49 -0.94
C VAL A 11 10.18 4.96 0.17
N ARG A 12 10.84 3.82 -0.08
CA ARG A 12 11.74 3.19 0.90
C ARG A 12 12.93 4.06 1.27
N GLN A 13 13.46 3.81 2.45
CA GLN A 13 14.75 4.33 2.86
C GLN A 13 15.86 3.72 2.00
N TRP A 14 16.89 4.52 1.72
CA TRP A 14 18.05 4.09 0.94
C TRP A 14 18.69 2.83 1.55
N GLU A 15 18.89 2.85 2.87
CA GLU A 15 19.54 1.80 3.63
C GLU A 15 18.72 0.50 3.65
N ALA A 16 17.39 0.59 3.53
CA ALA A 16 16.52 -0.57 3.43
C ALA A 16 16.54 -1.18 2.02
N MET A 17 16.54 -0.33 0.96
CA MET A 17 16.67 -0.79 -0.43
C MET A 17 17.99 -1.51 -0.67
N MET A 18 19.10 -1.02 -0.10
CA MET A 18 20.43 -1.65 -0.21
C MET A 18 20.51 -3.07 0.38
N ARG A 19 19.51 -3.53 1.15
CA ARG A 19 19.47 -4.93 1.62
C ARG A 19 19.05 -5.91 0.54
N GLN A 20 18.39 -5.43 -0.51
CA GLN A 20 17.84 -6.22 -1.61
C GLN A 20 18.42 -5.81 -2.98
N GLY A 21 19.07 -4.64 -3.04
CA GLY A 21 19.74 -4.13 -4.22
C GLY A 21 21.26 -4.15 -4.08
N GLU A 22 21.92 -3.84 -5.20
CA GLU A 22 23.37 -3.78 -5.33
C GLU A 22 23.79 -2.38 -5.78
N PRO A 23 24.90 -1.84 -5.26
CA PRO A 23 25.39 -0.54 -5.70
C PRO A 23 25.89 -0.64 -7.15
N LEU A 24 25.42 0.28 -8.01
CA LEU A 24 25.89 0.39 -9.39
C LEU A 24 26.14 1.85 -9.71
N SER A 25 27.42 2.24 -9.81
CA SER A 25 27.83 3.62 -10.12
C SER A 25 27.25 4.69 -9.19
N GLY A 26 26.93 4.34 -7.95
CA GLY A 26 26.32 5.24 -6.96
C GLY A 26 24.79 5.22 -6.93
N ASP A 27 24.15 4.50 -7.85
CA ASP A 27 22.72 4.16 -7.84
C ASP A 27 22.50 2.77 -7.21
N ILE A 28 21.24 2.37 -7.04
CA ILE A 28 20.89 1.01 -6.59
C ILE A 28 20.30 0.23 -7.76
N SER A 29 20.92 -0.88 -8.11
CA SER A 29 20.38 -1.88 -9.02
C SER A 29 19.59 -2.92 -8.25
N PHE A 30 18.49 -3.41 -8.81
CA PHE A 30 17.74 -4.54 -8.26
C PHE A 30 17.89 -5.74 -9.21
N PRO A 31 18.43 -6.88 -8.75
CA PRO A 31 18.66 -8.05 -9.60
C PRO A 31 17.41 -8.47 -10.38
N GLY A 32 17.54 -8.61 -11.70
CA GLY A 32 16.43 -9.00 -12.58
C GLY A 32 15.39 -7.91 -12.84
N LYS A 33 15.63 -6.66 -12.44
CA LYS A 33 14.72 -5.53 -12.67
C LYS A 33 15.30 -4.55 -13.70
N PRO A 34 14.43 -3.95 -14.54
CA PRO A 34 14.89 -3.09 -15.65
C PRO A 34 15.31 -1.68 -15.22
N TRP A 35 15.00 -1.25 -14.00
CA TRP A 35 15.17 0.14 -13.56
C TRP A 35 16.02 0.25 -12.28
N LEU A 36 16.91 1.23 -12.27
CA LEU A 36 17.75 1.59 -11.13
C LEU A 36 17.06 2.60 -10.23
N PHE A 37 17.34 2.56 -8.93
CA PHE A 37 17.04 3.68 -8.04
C PHE A 37 18.18 4.68 -8.10
N LEU A 38 17.96 5.76 -8.84
CA LEU A 38 18.97 6.80 -9.07
C LEU A 38 19.31 7.54 -7.77
N LYS A 39 20.58 7.86 -7.56
CA LYS A 39 21.06 8.61 -6.38
C LYS A 39 20.34 9.95 -6.20
N ILE A 40 19.97 10.60 -7.31
CA ILE A 40 19.21 11.86 -7.29
C ILE A 40 17.81 11.70 -6.67
N ASN A 41 17.24 10.48 -6.71
CA ASN A 41 15.94 10.16 -6.14
C ASN A 41 16.00 9.88 -4.64
N LYS A 42 17.20 9.86 -4.03
CA LYS A 42 17.36 9.71 -2.56
C LYS A 42 16.58 10.77 -1.77
N LYS A 43 16.34 11.95 -2.36
CA LYS A 43 15.52 13.01 -1.75
C LYS A 43 14.07 12.61 -1.46
N PHE A 44 13.56 11.58 -2.16
CA PHE A 44 12.21 11.07 -1.96
C PHE A 44 12.13 9.96 -0.90
N CYS A 45 13.26 9.41 -0.43
CA CYS A 45 13.27 8.37 0.60
C CYS A 45 12.44 8.77 1.83
N GLY A 46 11.53 7.91 2.26
CA GLY A 46 10.60 8.15 3.37
C GLY A 46 9.43 9.08 3.07
N GLN A 47 9.36 9.67 1.87
CA GLN A 47 8.24 10.52 1.50
C GLN A 47 7.06 9.68 1.02
N VAL A 48 5.87 10.16 1.34
CA VAL A 48 4.64 9.67 0.75
C VAL A 48 4.48 10.32 -0.61
N VAL A 49 4.33 9.48 -1.64
CA VAL A 49 4.16 9.87 -3.03
C VAL A 49 2.89 9.27 -3.62
N THR A 50 2.41 9.83 -4.71
CA THR A 50 1.15 9.47 -5.36
C THR A 50 1.44 8.85 -6.71
N ILE A 51 0.89 7.66 -6.97
CA ILE A 51 1.03 6.99 -8.27
C ILE A 51 0.24 7.76 -9.31
N LYS A 52 0.96 8.39 -10.24
CA LYS A 52 0.39 9.17 -11.37
C LYS A 52 0.01 8.28 -12.53
N GLU A 53 0.84 7.30 -12.84
CA GLU A 53 0.66 6.41 -14.00
C GLU A 53 1.24 5.02 -13.72
N VAL A 54 0.56 3.99 -14.23
CA VAL A 54 1.03 2.61 -14.22
C VAL A 54 1.40 2.22 -15.64
N MET A 55 2.70 2.05 -15.89
CA MET A 55 3.24 1.51 -17.13
C MET A 55 3.49 0.00 -16.95
N GLY A 56 3.54 -0.78 -18.04
CA GLY A 56 3.57 -2.24 -17.97
C GLY A 56 4.62 -2.86 -17.02
N VAL A 57 5.75 -2.17 -16.77
CA VAL A 57 6.82 -2.62 -15.87
C VAL A 57 7.27 -1.58 -14.84
N CYS A 58 6.64 -0.40 -14.76
CA CYS A 58 7.05 0.68 -13.85
C CYS A 58 5.95 1.72 -13.61
N TYR A 59 6.16 2.62 -12.67
CA TYR A 59 5.27 3.71 -12.32
C TYR A 59 5.88 5.07 -12.64
N ARG A 60 5.00 6.06 -12.79
CA ARG A 60 5.31 7.49 -12.64
C ARG A 60 4.65 8.01 -11.36
N ILE A 61 5.29 8.94 -10.67
CA ILE A 61 4.72 9.60 -9.48
C ILE A 61 4.37 11.06 -9.78
N GLU A 62 3.50 11.66 -8.99
CA GLU A 62 3.14 13.07 -9.14
C GLU A 62 4.27 14.00 -8.67
N GLU A 63 4.96 13.61 -7.60
CA GLU A 63 5.91 14.43 -6.85
C GLU A 63 7.22 14.70 -7.61
N ASP A 64 7.51 13.91 -8.65
CA ASP A 64 8.60 14.14 -9.59
C ASP A 64 8.11 14.62 -10.98
N ASN A 65 6.83 15.02 -11.08
CA ASN A 65 6.12 15.35 -12.32
C ASN A 65 6.06 14.20 -13.35
N GLY A 66 6.31 12.97 -12.94
CA GLY A 66 6.44 11.80 -13.81
C GLY A 66 7.79 11.69 -14.50
N SER A 67 8.84 12.30 -13.95
CA SER A 67 10.16 12.37 -14.60
C SER A 67 10.91 11.04 -14.55
N TYR A 68 10.78 10.26 -13.47
CA TYR A 68 11.53 9.01 -13.29
C TYR A 68 10.64 7.78 -13.36
N HIS A 69 11.27 6.63 -13.62
CA HIS A 69 10.60 5.33 -13.58
C HIS A 69 10.77 4.74 -12.18
N TRP A 70 9.67 4.25 -11.62
CA TRP A 70 9.63 3.65 -10.29
C TRP A 70 9.18 2.19 -10.38
N ILE A 71 9.66 1.31 -9.52
CA ILE A 71 9.25 -0.11 -9.49
C ILE A 71 8.77 -0.51 -8.10
N ASP A 72 8.13 -1.67 -8.00
CA ASP A 72 7.57 -2.19 -6.75
C ASP A 72 8.61 -2.21 -5.60
N GLU A 73 9.87 -2.54 -5.90
CA GLU A 73 10.98 -2.65 -4.94
C GLU A 73 11.39 -1.31 -4.31
N MET A 74 11.04 -0.18 -4.93
CA MET A 74 11.35 1.17 -4.46
C MET A 74 10.33 1.70 -3.44
N PHE A 75 9.21 0.98 -3.25
CA PHE A 75 8.14 1.37 -2.34
C PHE A 75 8.01 0.42 -1.16
N GLU A 76 7.76 0.99 0.01
CA GLU A 76 7.39 0.30 1.26
C GLU A 76 6.02 -0.40 1.13
N GLY A 77 5.16 0.22 0.31
CA GLY A 77 3.77 -0.15 0.12
C GLY A 77 2.87 1.04 0.37
N TYR A 78 1.61 0.76 0.73
CA TYR A 78 0.61 1.79 0.90
C TYR A 78 0.95 2.70 2.08
N ALA A 79 0.78 4.01 1.85
CA ALA A 79 0.94 5.02 2.88
C ALA A 79 -0.42 5.37 3.48
N PHE A 80 -0.56 5.12 4.78
CA PHE A 80 -1.76 5.43 5.55
C PHE A 80 -1.49 6.51 6.58
N LYS A 81 -2.56 7.16 7.04
CA LYS A 81 -2.51 8.11 8.15
C LYS A 81 -2.61 7.37 9.47
N TYR A 82 -1.95 7.89 10.51
CA TYR A 82 -2.14 7.42 11.87
C TYR A 82 -3.63 7.43 12.24
N GLY A 83 -4.14 6.33 12.79
CA GLY A 83 -5.54 6.16 13.14
C GLY A 83 -6.45 5.75 11.97
N GLU A 84 -5.92 5.59 10.75
CA GLU A 84 -6.72 5.16 9.60
C GLU A 84 -7.12 3.68 9.70
N THR A 85 -8.40 3.38 9.50
CA THR A 85 -8.85 1.99 9.34
C THR A 85 -8.43 1.47 7.98
N THR A 86 -7.75 0.33 7.98
CA THR A 86 -7.15 -0.31 6.80
C THR A 86 -7.38 -1.81 6.86
N GLU A 87 -7.16 -2.51 5.75
CA GLU A 87 -7.15 -3.98 5.74
C GLU A 87 -5.72 -4.50 5.78
N MET A 88 -5.45 -5.39 6.72
CA MET A 88 -4.16 -6.00 6.98
C MET A 88 -4.21 -7.50 6.75
N SER A 89 -3.09 -8.09 6.35
CA SER A 89 -3.00 -9.52 6.09
C SER A 89 -1.58 -10.04 6.31
N ASP A 90 -1.46 -11.29 6.74
CA ASP A 90 -0.18 -11.98 6.87
C ASP A 90 0.16 -12.85 5.65
N ASP A 91 -0.86 -13.38 4.98
CA ASP A 91 -0.76 -14.31 3.85
C ASP A 91 -1.13 -13.67 2.51
N GLY A 92 -1.79 -12.52 2.53
CA GLY A 92 -2.34 -11.82 1.35
C GLY A 92 -3.71 -12.36 0.93
N GLU A 93 -4.26 -13.33 1.64
CA GLU A 93 -5.52 -14.01 1.33
C GLU A 93 -6.61 -13.63 2.33
N GLN A 94 -6.30 -13.70 3.63
CA GLN A 94 -7.21 -13.34 4.71
C GLN A 94 -6.93 -11.92 5.17
N TRP A 95 -7.95 -11.08 5.13
CA TRP A 95 -7.84 -9.65 5.39
C TRP A 95 -8.66 -9.27 6.62
N GLU A 96 -8.03 -8.57 7.55
CA GLU A 96 -8.65 -8.06 8.77
C GLU A 96 -8.60 -6.54 8.80
N ARG A 97 -9.68 -5.91 9.28
CA ARG A 97 -9.67 -4.46 9.51
C ARG A 97 -8.87 -4.15 10.76
N LYS A 98 -7.95 -3.19 10.66
CA LYS A 98 -7.11 -2.71 11.77
C LYS A 98 -6.94 -1.20 11.70
N ILE A 99 -6.64 -0.61 12.85
CA ILE A 99 -6.27 0.81 12.97
C ILE A 99 -4.75 0.94 12.74
N TYR A 100 -4.35 1.59 11.66
CA TYR A 100 -2.94 1.79 11.31
C TYR A 100 -2.27 2.80 12.25
N VAL A 101 -1.05 2.50 12.68
CA VAL A 101 -0.26 3.33 13.60
C VAL A 101 1.05 3.76 12.95
N GLY A 102 1.71 2.88 12.20
CA GLY A 102 3.01 3.17 11.64
C GLY A 102 3.55 2.11 10.69
N TYR A 103 4.76 2.35 10.21
CA TYR A 103 5.44 1.45 9.29
C TYR A 103 6.93 1.38 9.65
N ILE A 104 7.52 0.19 9.57
CA ILE A 104 8.94 -0.06 9.86
C ILE A 104 9.61 -0.62 8.61
N ASP A 105 10.36 0.23 7.89
CA ASP A 105 11.00 -0.18 6.64
C ASP A 105 12.10 -1.22 6.83
N GLY A 106 12.08 -2.23 5.96
CA GLY A 106 12.97 -3.39 6.00
C GLY A 106 12.58 -4.48 7.00
N ALA A 107 11.49 -4.33 7.76
CA ALA A 107 10.95 -5.39 8.60
C ALA A 107 10.12 -6.41 7.77
N ASP A 108 10.10 -7.67 8.21
CA ASP A 108 9.30 -8.74 7.55
C ASP A 108 7.78 -8.50 7.67
N ARG A 109 7.37 -7.85 8.77
CA ARG A 109 6.00 -7.46 9.07
C ARG A 109 5.96 -5.95 9.32
N PRO A 110 6.02 -5.15 8.26
CA PRO A 110 6.38 -3.75 8.42
C PRO A 110 5.21 -2.86 8.83
N TYR A 111 3.94 -3.29 8.66
CA TYR A 111 2.78 -2.50 9.04
C TYR A 111 2.46 -2.66 10.52
N VAL A 112 2.48 -1.56 11.27
CA VAL A 112 2.17 -1.53 12.70
C VAL A 112 0.75 -1.02 12.89
N CYS A 113 -0.05 -1.78 13.63
CA CYS A 113 -1.44 -1.47 13.93
C CYS A 113 -1.71 -1.56 15.42
N VAL A 114 -2.84 -0.98 15.85
CA VAL A 114 -3.39 -1.23 17.19
C VAL A 114 -3.75 -2.71 17.30
N ASP A 115 -3.42 -3.32 18.44
CA ASP A 115 -3.90 -4.67 18.76
C ASP A 115 -5.42 -4.68 18.87
N SER A 116 -6.09 -5.69 18.33
CA SER A 116 -7.56 -5.70 18.28
C SER A 116 -8.23 -5.72 19.66
N THR A 117 -7.53 -6.17 20.71
CA THR A 117 -8.06 -6.09 22.07
C THR A 117 -8.03 -4.69 22.66
N ASP A 118 -7.25 -3.77 22.06
CA ASP A 118 -6.98 -2.43 22.56
C ASP A 118 -7.53 -1.31 21.63
N GLU A 119 -8.30 -1.61 20.58
CA GLU A 119 -8.91 -0.60 19.69
C GLU A 119 -9.76 0.43 20.47
N SER A 120 -10.59 -0.02 21.42
CA SER A 120 -11.36 0.89 22.29
C SER A 120 -10.51 1.78 23.19
N ARG A 121 -9.30 1.32 23.55
CA ARG A 121 -8.35 2.10 24.36
C ARG A 121 -7.67 3.15 23.50
N PHE A 122 -7.30 2.81 22.27
CA PHE A 122 -6.80 3.77 21.29
C PHE A 122 -7.80 4.91 21.07
N ASP A 123 -9.07 4.58 20.82
CA ASP A 123 -10.11 5.59 20.56
C ASP A 123 -10.38 6.52 21.76
N THR A 124 -10.13 6.03 22.97
CA THR A 124 -10.26 6.81 24.21
C THR A 124 -8.95 7.49 24.64
N GLY A 125 -7.92 7.48 23.79
CA GLY A 125 -6.63 8.13 24.05
C GLY A 125 -5.80 7.46 25.14
N LYS A 126 -6.09 6.22 25.49
CA LYS A 126 -5.32 5.43 26.46
C LYS A 126 -4.16 4.72 25.77
N ASN A 127 -3.15 4.34 26.55
CA ASN A 127 -2.09 3.47 26.06
C ASN A 127 -2.67 2.16 25.52
N PHE A 128 -2.12 1.67 24.42
CA PHE A 128 -2.57 0.49 23.68
C PHE A 128 -1.38 -0.39 23.27
N ALA A 129 -1.60 -1.69 23.13
CA ALA A 129 -0.67 -2.62 22.51
C ALA A 129 -0.72 -2.55 20.98
N ILE A 130 0.33 -3.03 20.33
CA ILE A 130 0.44 -3.06 18.86
C ILE A 130 0.57 -4.48 18.32
N GLY A 131 0.09 -4.67 17.09
CA GLY A 131 0.37 -5.84 16.26
C GLY A 131 1.11 -5.44 14.98
N THR A 132 1.83 -6.39 14.38
CA THR A 132 2.59 -6.18 13.14
C THR A 132 2.15 -7.12 12.02
N TRP A 133 1.98 -6.59 10.81
CA TRP A 133 1.39 -7.27 9.66
C TRP A 133 2.30 -7.18 8.42
N ARG A 134 2.25 -8.22 7.57
CA ARG A 134 3.08 -8.29 6.36
C ARG A 134 2.54 -7.44 5.21
N TYR A 135 1.23 -7.47 5.01
CA TYR A 135 0.55 -6.77 3.92
C TYR A 135 -0.50 -5.82 4.46
N ALA A 136 -0.75 -4.78 3.67
CA ALA A 136 -1.81 -3.82 3.92
C ALA A 136 -2.41 -3.36 2.60
N ARG A 137 -3.68 -2.94 2.64
CA ARG A 137 -4.36 -2.25 1.55
C ARG A 137 -5.42 -1.29 2.10
N PRO A 138 -5.82 -0.27 1.31
CA PRO A 138 -6.99 0.53 1.64
C PRO A 138 -8.23 -0.37 1.76
N VAL A 139 -9.15 -0.03 2.67
CA VAL A 139 -10.44 -0.72 2.75
C VAL A 139 -11.13 -0.62 1.38
N PRO A 140 -11.49 -1.75 0.73
CA PRO A 140 -12.16 -1.74 -0.56
C PRO A 140 -13.43 -0.90 -0.50
N LYS A 141 -13.54 0.04 -1.45
CA LYS A 141 -14.76 0.82 -1.66
C LYS A 141 -15.49 0.21 -2.84
N HIS A 142 -16.68 -0.29 -2.59
CA HIS A 142 -17.53 -0.85 -3.64
C HIS A 142 -18.57 0.19 -4.05
N THR A 143 -18.64 0.44 -5.34
CA THR A 143 -19.59 1.34 -5.94
C THR A 143 -20.29 0.65 -7.10
N ILE A 144 -21.58 0.92 -7.22
CA ILE A 144 -22.40 0.53 -8.37
C ILE A 144 -22.85 1.79 -9.09
N ILE A 145 -22.98 1.71 -10.41
CA ILE A 145 -23.45 2.82 -11.24
C ILE A 145 -24.80 2.43 -11.81
N ILE A 146 -25.84 3.21 -11.50
CA ILE A 146 -27.20 3.04 -12.02
C ILE A 146 -27.60 4.35 -12.67
N ASP A 147 -27.91 4.34 -13.96
CA ASP A 147 -28.29 5.53 -14.73
C ASP A 147 -27.29 6.71 -14.59
N GLY A 148 -26.00 6.39 -14.51
CA GLY A 148 -24.92 7.36 -14.33
C GLY A 148 -24.74 7.87 -12.89
N ILE A 149 -25.54 7.38 -11.94
CA ILE A 149 -25.43 7.71 -10.51
C ILE A 149 -24.54 6.69 -9.82
N GLU A 150 -23.49 7.18 -9.17
CA GLU A 150 -22.57 6.35 -8.35
C GLU A 150 -23.14 6.17 -6.93
N ILE A 151 -23.36 4.92 -6.54
CA ILE A 151 -23.90 4.54 -5.24
C ILE A 151 -22.87 3.68 -4.53
N ARG A 152 -22.45 4.11 -3.33
CA ARG A 152 -21.59 3.29 -2.45
C ARG A 152 -22.42 2.19 -1.81
N ILE A 153 -21.87 0.99 -1.79
CA ILE A 153 -22.48 -0.18 -1.16
C ILE A 153 -21.53 -0.82 -0.15
N SER A 154 -22.08 -1.58 0.79
CA SER A 154 -21.28 -2.32 1.76
C SER A 154 -20.54 -3.49 1.10
N ASP A 155 -19.52 -4.03 1.77
CA ASP A 155 -18.82 -5.25 1.29
C ASP A 155 -19.77 -6.46 1.28
N GLU A 156 -20.70 -6.52 2.22
CA GLU A 156 -21.74 -7.57 2.27
C GLU A 156 -22.69 -7.47 1.08
N ASP A 157 -23.23 -6.28 0.80
CA ASP A 157 -24.08 -6.04 -0.36
C ASP A 157 -23.35 -6.35 -1.66
N TYR A 158 -22.09 -5.92 -1.77
CA TYR A 158 -21.25 -6.20 -2.93
C TYR A 158 -21.05 -7.70 -3.15
N ARG A 159 -20.73 -8.47 -2.10
CA ARG A 159 -20.58 -9.93 -2.21
C ARG A 159 -21.88 -10.60 -2.61
N ALA A 160 -22.99 -10.23 -1.99
CA ALA A 160 -24.31 -10.77 -2.32
C ALA A 160 -24.72 -10.46 -3.78
N LEU A 161 -24.45 -9.23 -4.25
CA LEU A 161 -24.67 -8.83 -5.64
C LEU A 161 -23.78 -9.63 -6.60
N LYS A 162 -22.48 -9.74 -6.30
CA LYS A 162 -21.51 -10.46 -7.13
C LYS A 162 -21.86 -11.94 -7.27
N GLU A 163 -22.27 -12.59 -6.18
CA GLU A 163 -22.72 -13.98 -6.21
C GLU A 163 -23.94 -14.15 -7.13
N LYS A 164 -24.95 -13.27 -7.01
CA LYS A 164 -26.14 -13.32 -7.87
C LYS A 164 -25.82 -13.06 -9.35
N LEU A 165 -24.93 -12.11 -9.65
CA LEU A 165 -24.62 -11.70 -11.02
C LEU A 165 -23.61 -12.63 -11.72
N CYS A 166 -22.62 -13.16 -10.98
CA CYS A 166 -21.51 -13.91 -11.56
C CYS A 166 -21.52 -15.40 -11.19
N GLY A 167 -22.17 -15.80 -10.10
CA GLY A 167 -22.25 -17.20 -9.64
C GLY A 167 -23.29 -18.05 -10.37
N GLY A 168 -24.09 -17.45 -11.26
CA GLY A 168 -25.17 -18.11 -11.99
C GLY A 168 -24.83 -18.70 -13.36
N ARG A 169 -23.58 -18.64 -13.84
CA ARG A 169 -23.16 -19.30 -15.08
C ARG A 169 -22.47 -20.63 -14.76
N LYS A 170 -23.28 -21.71 -14.80
CA LYS A 170 -22.79 -23.08 -15.01
C LYS A 170 -22.35 -23.26 -16.45
#